data_AF-A0A8X7C4R4-F1
#
_entry.id   AF-A0A8X7C4R4-F1
#
_cell.length_a   1.000
_cell.length_b   1.000
_cell.length_c   1.000
_cell.angle_alpha   90.00
_cell.angle_beta   90.00
_cell.angle_gamma   90.00
#
_symmetry.space_group_name_H-M   'P 1'
#
loop_
_entity.id
_entity.type
_entity.pdbx_description
1 polymer ?
#
loop_
_entity_poly.entity_id
_entity_poly.type
_entity_poly.pdbx_seq_one_letter_code
_entity_poly.pdbx_strand_id
1 'polypeptide(L)'
;MFKGDEKEDIVVVLGELGETVDPNMNVEDLKQKLMQSKAYLEGKEFLDTTIEERMEEEERRKRDEEHRMKMEKYRKREEYRKYVT
;
A
#
# COMPACT_ATOMS: atom_id res chain seq x y z
N MET A 1 7.51 6.05 1.22
CA MET A 1 8.51 6.19 0.15
C MET A 1 9.77 6.77 0.75
N PHE A 2 10.92 6.16 0.49
CA PHE A 2 12.22 6.65 0.92
C PHE A 2 12.39 8.08 0.40
N LYS A 3 12.57 9.06 1.30
CA LYS A 3 12.83 10.46 0.95
C LYS A 3 14.33 10.79 0.92
N GLY A 4 15.18 9.76 1.09
CA GLY A 4 16.63 9.88 1.21
C GLY A 4 17.25 10.40 -0.09
N ASP A 5 17.44 11.71 -0.15
CA ASP A 5 18.19 12.39 -1.20
C ASP A 5 19.67 12.57 -0.82
N GLU A 6 20.03 12.26 0.43
CA GLU A 6 21.40 12.30 0.91
C GLU A 6 22.13 11.02 0.51
N LYS A 7 23.38 11.18 0.06
CA LYS A 7 24.23 10.06 -0.40
C LYS A 7 24.31 8.96 0.65
N GLU A 8 24.49 9.34 1.91
CA GLU A 8 24.68 8.45 3.05
C GLU A 8 23.48 7.52 3.27
N ASP A 9 22.26 8.05 3.16
CA ASP A 9 21.04 7.25 3.29
C ASP A 9 20.97 6.13 2.23
N ILE A 10 21.30 6.45 0.98
CA ILE A 10 21.27 5.48 -0.13
C ILE A 10 22.34 4.40 0.08
N VAL A 11 23.52 4.78 0.57
CA VAL A 11 24.60 3.82 0.89
C VAL A 11 24.15 2.87 2.01
N VAL A 12 23.50 3.39 3.06
CA VAL A 12 22.98 2.57 4.16
C VAL A 12 21.98 1.55 3.64
N VAL A 13 20.99 1.99 2.84
CA VAL A 13 19.97 1.08 2.28
C VAL A 13 20.61 0.02 1.40
N LEU A 14 21.51 0.39 0.50
CA LEU A 14 22.21 -0.58 -0.34
C LEU A 14 22.98 -1.60 0.51
N GLY A 15 23.64 -1.16 1.59
CA GLY A 15 24.31 -2.04 2.53
C GLY A 15 23.35 -3.00 3.25
N GLU A 16 22.19 -2.53 3.69
CA GLU A 16 21.13 -3.35 4.31
C GLU A 16 20.55 -4.38 3.33
N LEU A 17 20.47 -4.03 2.05
CA LEU A 17 20.06 -4.94 0.97
C LEU A 17 21.19 -5.91 0.56
N GLY A 18 22.38 -5.80 1.16
CA GLY A 18 23.54 -6.64 0.86
C GLY A 18 24.26 -6.28 -0.45
N GLU A 19 23.98 -5.11 -1.01
CA GLU A 19 24.61 -4.59 -2.22
C GLU A 19 25.98 -4.00 -1.91
N THR A 20 26.98 -4.29 -2.76
CA THR A 20 28.31 -3.68 -2.63
C THR A 20 28.31 -2.27 -3.20
N VAL A 21 28.74 -1.30 -2.39
CA VAL A 21 28.81 0.11 -2.77
C VAL A 21 30.26 0.59 -2.88
N ASP A 22 30.59 1.27 -3.98
CA ASP A 22 31.87 1.96 -4.13
C ASP A 22 31.77 3.36 -3.48
N PRO A 23 32.68 3.73 -2.56
CA PRO A 23 32.71 5.07 -1.94
C PRO A 23 32.74 6.23 -2.94
N ASN A 24 33.31 6.01 -4.13
CA ASN A 24 33.44 7.02 -5.18
C ASN A 24 32.20 7.18 -6.06
N MET A 25 31.19 6.30 -5.95
CA MET A 25 29.94 6.46 -6.70
C MET A 25 29.25 7.78 -6.34
N ASN A 26 28.72 8.44 -7.36
CA ASN A 26 27.89 9.63 -7.18
C ASN A 26 26.47 9.22 -6.77
N VAL A 27 25.66 10.19 -6.36
CA VAL A 27 24.27 9.94 -5.90
C VAL A 27 23.41 9.32 -7.01
N GLU A 28 23.58 9.72 -8.27
CA GLU A 28 22.81 9.19 -9.39
C GLU A 28 23.11 7.70 -9.62
N ASP A 29 24.39 7.33 -9.61
CA ASP A 29 24.83 5.94 -9.74
C ASP A 29 24.28 5.06 -8.61
N LEU A 30 24.28 5.59 -7.37
CA LEU A 30 23.71 4.90 -6.22
C LEU A 30 22.19 4.74 -6.34
N LYS A 31 21.47 5.76 -6.82
CA LYS A 31 20.03 5.69 -7.10
C LYS A 31 19.74 4.63 -8.16
N GLN A 32 20.49 4.61 -9.26
CA GLN A 32 20.36 3.58 -10.30
C GLN A 32 20.60 2.18 -9.74
N LYS A 33 21.66 2.00 -8.94
CA LYS A 33 21.97 0.71 -8.32
C LYS A 33 20.84 0.25 -7.38
N LEU A 34 20.29 1.16 -6.57
CA LEU A 34 19.18 0.85 -5.67
C LEU A 34 17.94 0.42 -6.46
N MET A 35 17.59 1.13 -7.54
CA MET A 35 16.46 0.78 -8.40
C MET A 35 16.64 -0.57 -9.11
N GLN A 36 17.88 -0.99 -9.38
CA GLN A 36 18.20 -2.28 -9.99
C GLN A 36 18.36 -3.40 -8.96
N SER A 37 18.42 -3.10 -7.67
CA SER A 37 18.58 -4.11 -6.63
C SER A 37 17.34 -5.01 -6.60
N LYS A 38 17.57 -6.30 -6.77
CA LYS A 38 16.51 -7.32 -6.76
C LYS A 38 15.74 -7.30 -5.44
N ALA A 39 16.45 -7.20 -4.31
CA ALA A 39 15.83 -7.16 -2.98
C ALA A 39 14.95 -5.91 -2.78
N TYR A 40 15.36 -4.76 -3.34
CA TYR A 40 14.54 -3.56 -3.34
C TYR A 40 13.27 -3.72 -4.19
N LEU A 41 13.39 -4.29 -5.39
CA LEU A 41 12.26 -4.51 -6.29
C LEU A 41 11.25 -5.51 -5.71
N GLU A 42 11.72 -6.65 -5.20
CA GLU A 42 10.86 -7.66 -4.55
C GLU A 42 10.17 -7.09 -3.30
N GLY A 43 10.90 -6.33 -2.48
CA GLY A 43 10.33 -5.66 -1.31
C GLY A 43 9.29 -4.60 -1.68
N LYS A 44 9.54 -3.84 -2.75
CA LYS A 44 8.60 -2.85 -3.28
C LYS A 44 7.33 -3.52 -3.82
N GLU A 45 7.46 -4.57 -4.64
CA GLU A 45 6.32 -5.32 -5.16
C GLU A 45 5.48 -5.91 -4.02
N PHE A 46 6.12 -6.51 -3.01
CA PHE A 46 5.41 -7.05 -1.85
C PHE A 46 4.61 -5.98 -1.09
N LEU A 47 5.20 -4.79 -0.88
CA LEU A 47 4.53 -3.67 -0.24
C LEU A 47 3.38 -3.13 -1.08
N ASP A 48 3.60 -2.97 -2.40
CA ASP A 48 2.58 -2.47 -3.32
C ASP A 48 1.37 -3.43 -3.35
N THR A 49 1.60 -4.74 -3.49
CA THR A 49 0.53 -5.76 -3.43
C THR A 49 -0.20 -5.76 -2.09
N THR A 50 0.54 -5.72 -0.97
CA THR A 50 -0.08 -5.72 0.37
C THR A 50 -0.96 -4.48 0.59
N ILE A 51 -0.55 -3.32 0.07
CA ILE A 51 -1.32 -2.07 0.16
C ILE A 51 -2.59 -2.19 -0.70
N GLU A 52 -2.47 -2.66 -1.93
CA GLU A 52 -3.60 -2.86 -2.83
C GLU A 52 -4.64 -3.81 -2.23
N GLU A 53 -4.23 -4.98 -1.74
CA GLU A 53 -5.11 -5.95 -1.08
C GLU A 53 -5.87 -5.33 0.10
N ARG A 54 -5.18 -4.55 0.95
CA ARG A 54 -5.80 -3.88 2.10
C ARG A 54 -6.80 -2.80 1.67
N MET A 55 -6.49 -2.03 0.64
CA MET A 55 -7.40 -1.02 0.09
C MET A 55 -8.65 -1.69 -0.49
N GLU A 56 -8.49 -2.76 -1.26
CA GLU A 56 -9.61 -3.52 -1.81
C GLU A 56 -10.49 -4.15 -0.73
N GLU A 57 -9.87 -4.69 0.33
CA GLU A 57 -10.60 -5.24 1.47
C GLU A 57 -11.41 -4.16 2.19
N GLU A 58 -10.84 -2.97 2.40
CA GLU A 58 -11.52 -1.85 3.04
C GLU A 58 -12.70 -1.36 2.20
N GLU A 59 -12.50 -1.22 0.89
CA GLU A 59 -13.56 -0.85 -0.06
C GLU A 59 -14.69 -1.89 -0.10
N ARG A 60 -14.35 -3.18 -0.09
CA ARG A 60 -15.35 -4.25 0.01
C ARG A 60 -16.13 -4.15 1.32
N ARG A 61 -15.47 -3.92 2.46
CA ARG A 61 -16.13 -3.76 3.76
C ARG A 61 -17.07 -2.56 3.77
N LYS A 62 -16.69 -1.43 3.17
CA LYS A 62 -17.56 -0.26 3.02
C LYS A 62 -18.81 -0.59 2.22
N ARG A 63 -18.67 -1.27 1.07
CA ARG A 63 -19.81 -1.69 0.24
C ARG A 63 -20.76 -2.65 0.98
N ASP A 64 -20.21 -3.62 1.70
CA ASP A 64 -21.01 -4.59 2.48
C ASP A 64 -21.78 -3.89 3.60
N GLU A 65 -21.15 -2.93 4.27
CA GLU A 65 -21.76 -2.12 5.33
C GLU A 65 -22.89 -1.24 4.79
N GLU A 66 -22.66 -0.54 3.67
CA GLU A 66 -23.68 0.27 2.99
C GLU A 66 -24.88 -0.58 2.56
N HIS A 67 -24.61 -1.77 2.00
CA HIS A 67 -25.66 -2.70 1.61
C HIS A 67 -26.49 -3.15 2.82
N ARG A 68 -25.83 -3.49 3.94
CA ARG A 68 -26.50 -3.86 5.18
C ARG A 68 -27.39 -2.75 5.71
N MET A 69 -26.89 -1.52 5.77
CA MET A 69 -27.68 -0.36 6.20
C MET A 69 -28.87 -0.10 5.28
N LYS A 70 -28.69 -0.25 3.97
CA LYS A 70 -29.77 -0.08 2.98
C LYS A 70 -30.88 -1.11 3.20
N MET A 71 -30.52 -2.39 3.37
CA MET A 71 -31.47 -3.46 3.64
C MET A 71 -32.22 -3.27 4.97
N GLU A 72 -31.54 -2.80 6.01
CA GLU A 72 -32.18 -2.49 7.30
C GLU A 72 -33.23 -1.38 7.14
N LYS A 73 -32.91 -0.31 6.40
CA LYS A 73 -33.86 0.78 6.10
C LYS A 73 -35.07 0.28 5.31
N TYR A 74 -34.86 -0.58 4.30
CA TYR A 74 -35.96 -1.20 3.56
C TYR A 74 -36.87 -2.02 4.47
N ARG A 75 -36.29 -2.87 5.33
CA ARG A 75 -37.05 -3.71 6.25
C ARG A 75 -37.89 -2.87 7.22
N LYS A 76 -37.29 -1.84 7.84
CA LYS A 76 -38.01 -0.90 8.73
C LYS A 76 -39.16 -0.18 8.01
N ARG A 77 -38.97 0.20 6.75
CA ARG A 77 -40.01 0.88 5.95
C ARG A 77 -41.17 -0.05 5.59
N GLU A 78 -40.88 -1.31 5.27
CA GLU A 78 -41.89 -2.34 5.01
C GLU A 78 -42.66 -2.72 6.28
N GLU A 79 -41.97 -2.85 7.42
CA GLU A 79 -42.63 -3.03 8.72
C GLU A 79 -43.57 -1.88 9.02
N TYR A 80 -43.11 -0.63 8.93
CA TYR A 80 -43.96 0.54 9.16
C TYR A 80 -45.17 0.57 8.21
N ARG A 81 -44.98 0.23 6.93
CA ARG A 81 -46.07 0.17 5.96
C ARG A 81 -47.15 -0.82 6.37
N LYS A 82 -46.79 -1.98 6.92
CA LYS A 82 -47.75 -2.99 7.43
C LYS A 82 -48.59 -2.53 8.63
N TYR A 83 -48.12 -1.57 9.41
CA TYR A 83 -48.86 -1.05 10.58
C TYR A 83 -49.77 0.13 10.25
N VAL A 84 -49.61 0.76 9.09
CA VAL A 84 -50.31 1.99 8.69
C VAL A 84 -51.36 1.74 7.60
N THR A 85 -51.39 0.55 7.01
CA THR A 85 -52.50 0.01 6.19
C THR A 85 -53.32 -0.98 7.00
#